data_AF-A0A9E2YB30-F1
#
_entry.id   AF-A0A9E2YB30-F1
#
_cell.length_a   1.000
_cell.length_b   1.000
_cell.length_c   1.000
_cell.angle_alpha   90.00
_cell.angle_beta   90.00
_cell.angle_gamma   90.00
#
_symmetry.space_group_name_H-M   'P 1'
#
loop_
_entity.id
_entity.type
_entity.pdbx_description
1 polymer ?
#
loop_
_entity_poly.entity_id
_entity_poly.type
_entity_poly.pdbx_seq_one_letter_code
_entity_poly.pdbx_strand_id
1 'polypeptide(L)'
;MSSINSVGGNLPVQNISTPAISKAAAPAPTAPARAADRVELSGVSHLLSSLKTNDVRADKVASIKAQIEAGTYETDDKLDAAADKMLDDVLET
;
A
#
# COMPACT_ATOMS: atom_id res chain seq x y z
N MET A 1 -22.63 49.36 44.22
CA MET A 1 -23.47 49.75 43.07
C MET A 1 -22.63 49.64 41.82
N SER A 2 -22.98 48.75 40.90
CA SER A 2 -22.18 48.47 39.70
C SER A 2 -22.46 49.51 38.62
N SER A 3 -21.41 50.14 38.10
CA SER A 3 -21.48 51.13 37.02
C SER A 3 -21.59 50.42 35.68
N ILE A 4 -22.70 50.60 34.96
CA ILE A 4 -22.87 50.11 33.59
C ILE A 4 -22.26 51.17 32.66
N ASN A 5 -21.16 50.83 31.98
CA ASN A 5 -20.55 51.71 30.97
C ASN A 5 -21.31 51.56 29.65
N SER A 6 -22.00 52.61 29.22
CA SER A 6 -22.74 52.66 27.96
C SER A 6 -21.78 52.94 26.82
N VAL A 7 -21.63 52.01 25.87
CA VAL A 7 -20.87 52.22 24.64
C VAL A 7 -21.82 52.35 23.45
N GLY A 8 -22.48 53.51 23.39
CA GLY A 8 -23.09 54.01 22.16
C GLY A 8 -22.03 54.70 21.31
N GLY A 9 -21.77 54.16 20.12
CA GLY A 9 -20.78 54.74 19.20
C GLY A 9 -20.82 54.08 17.83
N ASN A 10 -21.87 54.37 17.05
CA ASN A 10 -21.92 54.02 15.63
C ASN A 10 -20.91 54.88 14.85
N LEU A 11 -19.70 54.36 14.64
CA LEU A 11 -18.78 54.88 13.63
C LEU A 11 -18.94 54.03 12.35
N PRO A 12 -19.01 54.64 11.15
CA PRO A 12 -19.14 53.88 9.91
C PRO A 12 -17.85 53.13 9.59
N VAL A 13 -18.01 51.86 9.19
CA VAL A 13 -16.92 50.97 8.78
C VAL A 13 -16.45 51.40 7.37
N GLN A 14 -15.20 51.84 7.27
CA GLN A 14 -14.52 52.07 6.00
C GLN A 14 -13.99 50.75 5.45
N ASN A 15 -14.30 50.43 4.19
CA ASN A 15 -13.85 49.20 3.55
C ASN A 15 -12.41 49.36 3.05
N ILE A 16 -11.49 48.53 3.55
CA ILE A 16 -10.08 48.56 3.20
C ILE A 16 -9.87 47.58 2.04
N SER A 17 -9.71 48.09 0.82
CA SER A 17 -9.43 47.24 -0.35
C SER A 17 -7.95 46.84 -0.35
N THR A 18 -7.68 45.61 0.08
CA THR A 18 -6.37 44.96 -0.03
C THR A 18 -6.27 44.17 -1.34
N PRO A 19 -5.16 44.26 -2.11
CA PRO A 19 -4.99 43.42 -3.31
C PRO A 19 -4.94 41.93 -2.92
N ALA A 20 -5.68 41.11 -3.67
CA ALA A 20 -5.85 39.69 -3.39
C ALA A 20 -4.52 38.94 -3.44
N ILE A 21 -4.09 38.41 -2.29
CA ILE A 21 -3.03 37.40 -2.21
C ILE A 21 -3.67 36.08 -2.64
N SER A 22 -3.31 35.59 -3.83
CA SER A 22 -3.71 34.27 -4.31
C SER A 22 -3.15 33.19 -3.37
N LYS A 23 -3.99 32.71 -2.45
CA LYS A 23 -3.69 31.57 -1.60
C LYS A 23 -3.66 30.32 -2.47
N ALA A 24 -2.49 29.71 -2.63
CA ALA A 24 -2.37 28.35 -3.16
C ALA A 24 -3.35 27.45 -2.38
N ALA A 25 -4.18 26.69 -3.11
CA ALA A 25 -5.17 25.81 -2.51
C ALA A 25 -4.50 24.90 -1.49
N ALA A 26 -4.98 24.95 -0.25
CA ALA A 26 -4.55 24.00 0.77
C ALA A 26 -4.92 22.58 0.29
N PRO A 27 -4.06 21.57 0.50
CA PRO A 27 -4.46 20.19 0.26
C PRO A 27 -5.72 19.92 1.08
N ALA A 28 -6.73 19.32 0.44
CA ALA A 28 -7.95 18.91 1.12
C ALA A 28 -7.56 18.05 2.34
N PRO A 29 -8.25 18.17 3.48
CA PRO A 29 -8.00 17.30 4.61
C PRO A 29 -8.28 15.86 4.15
N THR A 30 -7.23 15.05 4.04
CA THR A 30 -7.36 13.61 3.87
C THR A 30 -8.21 13.12 5.03
N ALA A 31 -9.43 12.67 4.73
CA ALA A 31 -10.30 12.07 5.73
C ALA A 31 -9.51 10.95 6.45
N PRO A 32 -9.58 10.84 7.79
CA PRO A 32 -8.90 9.75 8.47
C PRO A 32 -9.41 8.45 7.88
N ALA A 33 -8.52 7.67 7.26
CA ALA A 33 -8.83 6.33 6.82
C ALA A 33 -9.42 5.59 8.03
N ARG A 34 -10.61 5.01 7.87
CA ARG A 34 -11.22 4.21 8.94
C ARG A 34 -10.19 3.21 9.42
N ALA A 35 -10.02 3.11 10.74
CA ALA A 35 -9.15 2.11 11.34
C ALA A 35 -9.59 0.75 10.80
N ALA A 36 -8.73 0.11 10.01
CA ALA A 36 -8.97 -1.24 9.53
C ALA A 36 -8.83 -2.18 10.72
N ASP A 37 -9.81 -3.04 10.94
CA ASP A 37 -9.70 -4.10 11.93
C ASP A 37 -8.52 -5.01 11.55
N ARG A 38 -7.55 -5.10 12.45
CA ARG A 38 -6.34 -5.92 12.27
C ARG A 38 -6.47 -7.18 13.11
N VAL A 39 -6.56 -8.34 12.44
CA VAL A 39 -6.62 -9.64 13.08
C VAL A 39 -5.25 -10.30 13.00
N GLU A 40 -4.62 -10.54 14.15
CA GLU A 40 -3.33 -11.25 14.23
C GLU A 40 -3.56 -12.76 14.40
N LEU A 41 -3.15 -13.57 13.42
CA LEU A 41 -3.15 -15.03 13.53
C LEU A 41 -1.85 -15.51 14.22
N SER A 42 -1.87 -15.59 15.54
CA SER A 42 -0.72 -16.03 16.36
C SER A 42 -0.34 -17.50 16.15
N GLY A 43 -1.30 -18.39 15.83
CA GLY A 43 -1.05 -19.84 15.70
C GLY A 43 -0.45 -20.27 14.35
N VAL A 44 -0.89 -19.67 13.24
CA VAL A 44 -0.46 -20.07 11.88
C VAL A 44 0.98 -19.63 11.60
N SER A 45 1.42 -18.55 12.22
CA SER A 45 2.76 -18.00 12.06
C SER A 45 3.87 -18.98 12.47
N HIS A 46 3.65 -19.76 13.54
CA HIS A 46 4.62 -20.76 13.99
C HIS A 46 4.70 -21.97 13.04
N LEU A 47 3.54 -22.42 12.55
CA LEU A 47 3.48 -23.50 11.55
C LEU A 47 4.15 -23.06 10.23
N LEU A 48 3.84 -21.86 9.74
CA LEU A 48 4.49 -21.30 8.56
C LEU A 48 6.01 -21.13 8.76
N SER A 49 6.45 -20.73 9.95
CA SER A 49 7.89 -20.65 10.28
C SER A 49 8.57 -22.02 10.28
N SER A 50 7.90 -23.07 10.76
CA SER A 50 8.40 -24.45 10.71
C SER A 50 8.39 -25.04 9.29
N LEU A 51 7.51 -24.54 8.42
CA LEU A 51 7.53 -24.86 6.99
C LEU A 51 8.61 -24.07 6.24
N LYS A 52 8.97 -22.87 6.72
CA LYS A 52 10.06 -22.06 6.15
C LYS A 52 11.45 -22.64 6.41
N THR A 53 11.58 -23.54 7.37
CA THR A 53 12.78 -24.37 7.56
C THR A 53 12.86 -25.56 6.62
N ASN A 54 11.96 -25.68 5.62
CA ASN A 54 12.16 -26.61 4.51
C ASN A 54 13.45 -26.24 3.80
N ASP A 55 14.49 -27.01 4.07
CA ASP A 55 15.82 -26.83 3.52
C ASP A 55 15.74 -26.80 1.99
N VAL A 56 16.45 -25.84 1.39
CA VAL A 56 16.52 -25.78 -0.06
C VAL A 56 17.14 -27.09 -0.51
N ARG A 57 16.45 -27.83 -1.36
CA ARG A 57 16.96 -29.09 -1.92
C ARG A 57 18.13 -28.82 -2.86
N ALA A 58 19.31 -28.59 -2.28
CA ALA A 58 20.51 -28.13 -2.98
C ALA A 58 20.86 -29.05 -4.16
N ASP A 59 20.73 -30.37 -3.98
CA ASP A 59 20.97 -31.35 -5.04
C ASP A 59 20.01 -31.18 -6.23
N LYS A 60 18.72 -30.95 -5.94
CA LYS A 60 17.72 -30.72 -6.99
C LYS A 60 18.02 -29.42 -7.73
N VAL A 61 18.38 -28.37 -6.99
CA VAL A 61 18.77 -27.08 -7.59
C VAL A 61 20.00 -27.23 -8.47
N ALA A 62 21.04 -27.94 -8.02
CA ALA A 62 22.24 -28.20 -8.81
C ALA A 62 21.93 -28.98 -10.08
N SER A 63 21.09 -30.03 -10.00
CA SER A 63 20.69 -30.81 -11.17
C SER A 63 19.92 -30.00 -12.21
N ILE A 64 19.01 -29.11 -11.75
CA ILE A 64 18.22 -28.25 -12.63
C ILE A 64 19.13 -27.20 -13.28
N LYS A 65 20.05 -26.59 -12.53
CA LYS A 65 21.03 -25.64 -13.08
C LYS A 65 21.86 -26.28 -14.20
N ALA A 66 22.36 -27.49 -13.99
CA ALA A 66 23.10 -28.21 -15.02
C ALA A 66 22.24 -28.50 -16.27
N GLN A 67 20.96 -28.84 -16.11
CA GLN A 67 20.04 -29.02 -17.25
C GLN A 67 19.78 -27.72 -18.01
N ILE A 68 19.70 -26.58 -17.31
CA ILE A 68 19.52 -25.26 -17.93
C ILE A 68 20.78 -24.88 -18.72
N GLU A 69 21.96 -25.05 -18.14
CA GLU A 69 23.24 -24.80 -18.83
C GLU A 69 23.41 -25.70 -20.06
N ALA A 70 22.98 -26.96 -19.97
CA ALA A 70 22.98 -27.89 -21.09
C ALA A 70 21.87 -27.63 -22.13
N GLY A 71 20.93 -26.70 -21.86
CA GLY A 71 19.79 -26.42 -22.73
C GLY A 71 18.75 -27.56 -22.81
N THR A 72 18.78 -28.51 -21.87
CA THR A 72 17.89 -29.69 -21.84
C THR A 72 16.75 -29.54 -20.83
N TYR A 73 16.73 -28.43 -20.09
CA TYR A 73 15.68 -28.16 -19.12
C TYR A 73 14.35 -27.80 -19.79
N GLU A 74 14.40 -27.01 -20.86
CA GLU A 74 13.19 -26.57 -21.57
C GLU A 74 12.74 -27.65 -22.56
N THR A 75 11.59 -28.23 -22.27
CA THR A 75 10.91 -29.22 -23.10
C THR A 75 9.55 -28.66 -23.48
N ASP A 76 9.01 -29.05 -24.63
CA ASP A 76 7.70 -28.56 -25.12
C ASP A 76 6.61 -28.68 -24.03
N ASP A 77 6.52 -29.83 -23.36
CA ASP A 77 5.57 -30.06 -22.27
C ASP A 77 5.70 -29.07 -21.08
N LYS A 78 6.92 -28.60 -20.79
CA LYS A 78 7.16 -27.64 -19.71
C LYS A 78 6.84 -26.22 -20.14
N LEU A 79 7.03 -25.90 -21.41
CA LEU A 79 6.69 -24.60 -21.98
C LEU A 79 5.18 -24.42 -22.04
N ASP A 80 4.44 -25.45 -22.46
CA ASP A 80 2.97 -25.43 -22.44
C ASP A 80 2.44 -25.29 -21.01
N ALA A 81 2.95 -26.09 -20.07
CA ALA A 81 2.55 -25.98 -18.66
C ALA A 81 2.92 -24.63 -18.03
N ALA A 82 4.02 -24.01 -18.47
CA ALA A 82 4.41 -22.67 -18.02
C ALA A 82 3.46 -21.60 -18.59
N ALA A 83 3.09 -21.70 -19.86
CA ALA A 83 2.14 -20.80 -20.50
C ALA A 83 0.77 -20.87 -19.82
N ASP A 84 0.24 -22.06 -19.57
CA ASP A 84 -1.04 -22.26 -18.86
C ASP A 84 -1.01 -21.60 -17.48
N LYS A 85 0.03 -21.84 -16.69
CA LYS A 85 0.18 -21.21 -15.36
C LYS A 85 0.32 -19.70 -15.41
N MET A 86 1.00 -19.17 -16.43
CA MET A 86 1.13 -17.72 -16.60
C MET A 86 -0.24 -17.08 -16.92
N LEU A 87 -1.06 -17.75 -17.73
CA LEU A 87 -2.42 -17.28 -18.01
C LEU A 87 -3.29 -17.35 -16.76
N ASP A 88 -3.22 -18.44 -16.00
CA ASP A 88 -3.95 -18.59 -14.73
C ASP A 88 -3.58 -17.47 -13.74
N ASP A 89 -2.29 -17.19 -13.55
CA ASP A 89 -1.80 -16.14 -12.62
C ASP A 89 -2.33 -14.73 -13.00
N VAL A 90 -2.38 -14.42 -14.30
CA VAL A 90 -2.90 -13.13 -14.79
C VAL A 90 -4.43 -13.04 -14.69
N LEU A 91 -5.14 -14.15 -14.84
CA LEU A 91 -6.61 -14.19 -14.84
C LEU A 91 -7.21 -14.35 -13.44
N GLU A 92 -6.46 -14.87 -12.47
CA GLU A 92 -6.91 -15.06 -11.08
C GLU A 92 -6.65 -13.83 -10.18
N THR A 93 -6.11 -12.73 -10.74
CA THR A 93 -5.95 -11.42 -10.07
C THR A 93 -7.20 -10.55 -10.19
#